data_AF-A0A0D8XUQ9-F1
#
_entry.id   AF-A0A0D8XUQ9-F1
#
_cell.length_a   1.000
_cell.length_b   1.000
_cell.length_c   1.000
_cell.angle_alpha   90.00
_cell.angle_beta   90.00
_cell.angle_gamma   90.00
#
_symmetry.space_group_name_H-M   'P 1'
#
loop_
_entity.id
_entity.type
_entity.pdbx_description
1 polymer ?
#
loop_
_entity_poly.entity_id
_entity_poly.type
_entity_poly.pdbx_seq_one_letter_code
_entity_poly.pdbx_strand_id
1 'polypeptide(L)'
;MLITTTATNDPIFFIHHSMIDHMWELWRTRQQTRTQRETVYPPDNALCSSRSHFANNIMAPFAPLQNLDGLSNGYTDNLYEYAPRPRCSQLNTNGCGSKYLFCDLSGENPHCASKIVLGGNCSGYRYNEDRCYGGVCRNNICVRVTTITTTTPTMITRPPPAVEETCFNEQQCCASYAARDECRRNPSYMNLWCRASCGLCRPTTYNLNTECSNRHSNCISWSNQGECTRNPSWMRENCRQACNACVPTRMQACGSACELINPIINNSLKLRNFE
;
A
#
# COMPACT_ATOMS: atom_id res chain seq x y z
N MET A 1 -8.49 17.70 -7.08
CA MET A 1 -7.26 17.21 -7.76
C MET A 1 -7.43 17.50 -9.25
N LEU A 2 -6.90 18.63 -9.74
CA LEU A 2 -7.22 19.15 -11.09
C LEU A 2 -6.14 18.87 -12.14
N ILE A 3 -4.95 18.40 -11.72
CA ILE A 3 -3.83 18.10 -12.60
C ILE A 3 -3.61 16.59 -12.60
N THR A 4 -3.91 15.93 -13.72
CA THR A 4 -3.89 14.46 -13.82
C THR A 4 -2.47 13.87 -13.78
N THR A 5 -1.48 14.59 -14.29
CA THR A 5 -0.08 14.11 -14.38
C THR A 5 0.64 14.03 -13.03
N THR A 6 0.18 14.76 -12.03
CA THR A 6 0.76 14.76 -10.67
C THR A 6 -0.26 14.40 -9.60
N ALA A 7 -1.43 13.89 -10.01
CA ALA A 7 -2.53 13.53 -9.12
C ALA A 7 -2.06 12.54 -8.04
N THR A 8 -1.28 11.54 -8.45
CA THR A 8 -0.72 10.48 -7.60
C THR A 8 0.28 10.98 -6.55
N ASN A 9 0.80 12.21 -6.66
CA ASN A 9 1.71 12.78 -5.66
C ASN A 9 0.97 13.20 -4.39
N ASP A 10 -0.34 13.44 -4.46
CA ASP A 10 -1.18 13.73 -3.30
C ASP A 10 -1.72 12.41 -2.73
N PRO A 11 -1.45 12.07 -1.46
CA PRO A 11 -1.94 10.84 -0.83
C PRO A 11 -3.47 10.65 -0.89
N ILE A 12 -4.23 11.74 -1.02
CA ILE A 12 -5.69 11.68 -1.19
C ILE A 12 -6.06 10.88 -2.45
N PHE A 13 -5.20 10.83 -3.46
CA PHE A 13 -5.41 10.05 -4.69
C PHE A 13 -5.73 8.59 -4.37
N PHE A 14 -4.92 7.95 -3.52
CA PHE A 14 -5.07 6.54 -3.20
C PHE A 14 -6.37 6.28 -2.43
N ILE A 15 -6.69 7.13 -1.45
CA ILE A 15 -7.93 7.00 -0.67
C ILE A 15 -9.16 7.22 -1.56
N HIS A 16 -9.09 8.18 -2.47
CA HIS A 16 -10.14 8.43 -3.45
C HIS A 16 -10.35 7.23 -4.37
N HIS A 17 -9.29 6.72 -4.99
CA HIS A 17 -9.38 5.59 -5.91
C HIS A 17 -9.80 4.29 -5.21
N SER A 18 -9.42 4.04 -3.96
CA SER A 18 -9.97 2.93 -3.18
C SER A 18 -11.48 3.07 -2.92
N MET A 19 -11.99 4.29 -2.71
CA MET A 19 -13.43 4.51 -2.60
C MET A 19 -14.15 4.27 -3.95
N ILE A 20 -13.56 4.70 -5.07
CA ILE A 20 -14.11 4.44 -6.40
C ILE A 20 -14.16 2.93 -6.67
N ASP A 21 -13.08 2.22 -6.40
CA ASP A 21 -13.00 0.77 -6.56
C ASP A 21 -14.02 0.05 -5.66
N HIS A 22 -14.15 0.45 -4.39
CA HIS A 22 -15.19 -0.07 -3.50
C HIS A 22 -16.61 0.11 -4.06
N MET A 23 -16.92 1.27 -4.64
CA MET A 23 -18.22 1.51 -5.26
C MET A 23 -18.44 0.63 -6.49
N TRP A 24 -17.40 0.43 -7.29
CA TRP A 24 -17.44 -0.47 -8.44
C TRP A 24 -17.67 -1.92 -8.00
N GLU A 25 -17.00 -2.40 -6.95
CA GLU A 25 -17.23 -3.74 -6.39
C GLU A 25 -18.64 -3.94 -5.85
N LEU A 26 -19.19 -2.95 -5.16
CA LEU A 26 -20.58 -2.99 -4.71
C LEU A 26 -21.55 -3.07 -5.88
N TRP A 27 -21.26 -2.42 -7.00
CA TRP A 27 -22.06 -2.53 -8.21
C TRP A 27 -21.91 -3.93 -8.84
N ARG A 28 -20.68 -4.41 -9.04
CA ARG A 28 -20.39 -5.74 -9.61
C ARG A 28 -21.09 -6.85 -8.84
N THR A 29 -21.04 -6.77 -7.51
CA THR A 29 -21.64 -7.75 -6.62
C THR A 29 -23.16 -7.81 -6.70
N ARG A 30 -23.80 -6.66 -6.95
CA ARG A 30 -25.26 -6.54 -7.04
C ARG A 30 -25.82 -6.83 -8.43
N GLN A 31 -25.06 -6.50 -9.48
CA GLN A 31 -25.59 -6.46 -10.85
C GLN A 31 -25.09 -7.61 -11.72
N GLN A 32 -23.99 -8.28 -11.35
CA GLN A 32 -23.35 -9.29 -12.20
C GLN A 32 -23.19 -10.61 -11.44
N THR A 33 -23.40 -11.72 -12.16
CA THR A 33 -22.98 -13.04 -11.71
C THR A 33 -21.45 -13.11 -11.64
N ARG A 34 -20.92 -14.08 -10.89
CA ARG A 34 -19.48 -14.25 -10.74
C ARG A 34 -18.75 -14.40 -12.08
N THR A 35 -19.33 -15.14 -13.03
CA THR A 35 -18.79 -15.30 -14.40
C THR A 35 -18.88 -14.00 -15.20
N GLN A 36 -19.97 -13.26 -15.09
CA GLN A 36 -20.14 -11.99 -15.80
C GLN A 36 -19.12 -10.94 -15.36
N ARG A 37 -18.73 -10.93 -14.08
CA ARG A 37 -17.73 -9.98 -13.55
C ARG A 37 -16.38 -10.05 -14.24
N GLU A 38 -16.01 -11.22 -14.78
CA GLU A 38 -14.72 -11.46 -15.43
C GLU A 38 -14.79 -11.39 -16.96
N THR A 39 -15.99 -11.35 -17.53
CA THR A 39 -16.19 -11.50 -18.99
C THR A 39 -16.89 -10.30 -19.64
N VAL A 40 -17.63 -9.50 -18.88
CA VAL A 40 -18.38 -8.35 -19.41
C VAL A 40 -17.46 -7.12 -19.48
N TYR A 41 -16.68 -7.05 -20.56
CA TYR A 41 -15.91 -5.88 -20.97
C TYR A 41 -16.59 -5.22 -22.20
N PRO A 42 -16.64 -3.87 -22.31
CA PRO A 42 -17.20 -3.21 -23.49
C PRO A 42 -16.51 -3.64 -24.79
N PRO A 43 -17.25 -3.78 -25.91
CA PRO A 43 -16.62 -4.14 -27.18
C PRO A 43 -15.62 -3.07 -27.63
N ASP A 44 -14.48 -3.51 -28.15
CA ASP A 44 -13.43 -2.63 -28.64
C ASP A 44 -13.96 -1.72 -29.75
N ASN A 45 -13.99 -0.41 -29.50
CA ASN A 45 -14.45 0.58 -30.46
C ASN A 45 -13.49 1.77 -30.53
N ALA A 46 -12.71 1.82 -31.61
CA ALA A 46 -11.74 2.88 -31.88
C ALA A 46 -12.37 4.27 -32.06
N LEU A 47 -13.68 4.35 -32.35
CA LEU A 47 -14.41 5.61 -32.44
C LEU A 47 -14.78 6.17 -31.06
N CYS A 48 -14.85 5.31 -30.03
CA CYS A 48 -15.25 5.69 -28.68
C CYS A 48 -14.07 5.81 -27.71
N SER A 49 -13.00 5.06 -27.93
CA SER A 49 -11.82 5.04 -27.05
C SER A 49 -10.53 4.72 -27.81
N SER A 50 -9.40 5.14 -27.26
CA SER A 50 -8.09 4.76 -27.79
C SER A 50 -7.86 3.26 -27.66
N ARG A 51 -7.05 2.67 -28.53
CA ARG A 51 -6.63 1.24 -28.45
C ARG A 51 -6.08 0.85 -27.07
N SER A 52 -5.51 1.78 -26.31
CA SER A 52 -5.05 1.56 -24.93
C SER A 52 -6.13 1.05 -23.97
N HIS A 53 -7.41 1.22 -24.28
CA HIS A 53 -8.55 0.76 -23.49
C HIS A 53 -9.20 -0.51 -24.05
N PHE A 54 -8.59 -1.15 -25.05
CA PHE A 54 -9.12 -2.39 -25.61
C PHE A 54 -8.86 -3.55 -24.66
N ALA A 55 -9.77 -4.52 -24.62
CA ALA A 55 -9.77 -5.60 -23.62
C ALA A 55 -8.42 -6.34 -23.56
N ASN A 56 -7.89 -6.70 -24.74
CA ASN A 56 -6.67 -7.48 -24.88
C ASN A 56 -5.39 -6.63 -24.93
N ASN A 57 -5.50 -5.31 -24.79
CA ASN A 57 -4.32 -4.45 -24.76
C ASN A 57 -3.70 -4.43 -23.36
N ILE A 58 -2.39 -4.21 -23.32
CA ILE A 58 -1.63 -4.14 -22.07
C ILE A 58 -2.11 -2.93 -21.25
N MET A 59 -2.36 -3.17 -19.98
CA MET A 59 -2.66 -2.13 -18.98
C MET A 59 -1.37 -1.39 -18.65
N ALA A 60 -0.94 -0.49 -19.55
CA ALA A 60 0.36 0.16 -19.42
C ALA A 60 0.48 0.94 -18.10
N PRO A 61 1.63 0.86 -17.38
CA PRO A 61 2.87 0.15 -17.73
C PRO A 61 2.96 -1.29 -17.18
N PHE A 62 1.87 -1.89 -16.71
CA PHE A 62 1.83 -3.11 -15.90
C PHE A 62 1.87 -4.42 -16.71
N ALA A 63 2.69 -4.49 -17.78
CA ALA A 63 2.89 -5.73 -18.51
C ALA A 63 3.31 -6.88 -17.57
N PRO A 64 2.79 -8.12 -17.74
CA PRO A 64 1.98 -8.59 -18.87
C PRO A 64 0.47 -8.42 -18.72
N LEU A 65 -0.02 -7.71 -17.70
CA LEU A 65 -1.46 -7.57 -17.46
C LEU A 65 -2.16 -6.83 -18.61
N GLN A 66 -3.27 -7.38 -19.05
CA GLN A 66 -4.18 -6.78 -20.01
C GLN A 66 -5.31 -6.05 -19.27
N ASN A 67 -6.01 -5.15 -19.98
CA ASN A 67 -7.16 -4.45 -19.39
C ASN A 67 -8.25 -5.41 -18.91
N LEU A 68 -8.46 -6.52 -19.63
CA LEU A 68 -9.42 -7.55 -19.25
C LEU A 68 -9.06 -8.22 -17.92
N ASP A 69 -7.77 -8.37 -17.60
CA ASP A 69 -7.32 -8.97 -16.33
C ASP A 69 -7.73 -8.13 -15.12
N GLY A 70 -7.97 -6.83 -15.30
CA GLY A 70 -8.50 -5.94 -14.26
C GLY A 70 -9.90 -6.34 -13.76
N LEU A 71 -10.62 -7.18 -14.50
CA LEU A 71 -11.94 -7.68 -14.12
C LEU A 71 -11.92 -8.91 -13.21
N SER A 72 -10.75 -9.52 -12.95
CA SER A 72 -10.67 -10.78 -12.20
C SER A 72 -11.33 -10.69 -10.81
N ASN A 73 -12.10 -11.72 -10.43
CA ASN A 73 -12.55 -11.88 -9.05
C ASN A 73 -11.39 -12.19 -8.10
N GLY A 74 -10.26 -12.65 -8.64
CA GLY A 74 -9.07 -13.05 -7.88
C GLY A 74 -8.51 -11.94 -6.99
N TYR A 75 -8.71 -10.66 -7.35
CA TYR A 75 -8.32 -9.53 -6.50
C TYR A 75 -9.11 -9.51 -5.19
N THR A 76 -10.44 -9.62 -5.27
CA THR A 76 -11.30 -9.64 -4.08
C THR A 76 -11.29 -10.98 -3.34
N ASP A 77 -10.89 -12.06 -4.00
CA ASP A 77 -10.79 -13.38 -3.37
C ASP A 77 -9.48 -13.57 -2.59
N ASN A 78 -8.37 -12.99 -3.07
CA ASN A 78 -7.03 -13.34 -2.58
C ASN A 78 -6.16 -12.15 -2.16
N LEU A 79 -6.49 -10.93 -2.58
CA LEU A 79 -5.61 -9.77 -2.36
C LEU A 79 -6.19 -8.77 -1.35
N TYR A 80 -7.46 -8.39 -1.50
CA TYR A 80 -8.07 -7.41 -0.62
C TYR A 80 -9.56 -7.66 -0.38
N GLU A 81 -10.05 -7.14 0.73
CA GLU A 81 -11.48 -6.99 1.00
C GLU A 81 -11.78 -5.57 1.49
N TYR A 82 -13.01 -5.11 1.29
CA TYR A 82 -13.47 -3.83 1.81
C TYR A 82 -14.25 -4.01 3.10
N ALA A 83 -13.87 -3.25 4.13
CA ALA A 83 -14.67 -3.11 5.32
C ALA A 83 -16.07 -2.54 4.98
N PRO A 84 -17.14 -2.97 5.67
CA PRO A 84 -18.46 -2.41 5.46
C PRO A 84 -18.48 -0.92 5.80
N ARG A 85 -19.26 -0.14 5.04
CA ARG A 85 -19.47 1.27 5.35
C ARG A 85 -20.06 1.42 6.77
N PRO A 86 -19.58 2.41 7.55
CA PRO A 86 -20.10 2.65 8.89
C PRO A 86 -21.61 2.91 8.84
N ARG A 87 -22.31 2.38 9.83
CA ARG A 87 -23.77 2.50 9.97
C ARG A 87 -24.11 3.20 11.27
N CYS A 88 -25.21 3.90 11.26
CA CYS A 88 -25.76 4.52 12.46
C CYS A 88 -27.27 4.30 12.49
N SER A 89 -27.90 4.63 13.60
CA SER A 89 -29.35 4.54 13.78
C SER A 89 -29.82 5.57 14.79
N GLN A 90 -31.14 5.74 14.93
CA GLN A 90 -31.72 6.60 15.97
C GLN A 90 -31.28 6.18 17.38
N LEU A 91 -31.09 4.88 17.61
CA LEU A 91 -30.65 4.32 18.90
C LEU A 91 -29.12 4.41 19.09
N ASN A 92 -28.36 4.57 18.01
CA ASN A 92 -26.91 4.68 18.04
C ASN A 92 -26.42 5.78 17.09
N THR A 93 -26.62 7.04 17.51
CA THR A 93 -26.24 8.23 16.74
C THR A 93 -24.72 8.41 16.63
N ASN A 94 -23.96 7.77 17.52
CA ASN A 94 -22.49 7.73 17.48
C ASN A 94 -21.94 6.54 16.66
N GLY A 95 -22.82 5.74 16.02
CA GLY A 95 -22.45 4.52 15.31
C GLY A 95 -21.48 4.72 14.13
N CYS A 96 -21.34 5.96 13.64
CA CYS A 96 -20.41 6.28 12.57
C CYS A 96 -18.93 6.16 12.96
N GLY A 97 -18.62 6.17 14.26
CA GLY A 97 -17.28 5.85 14.77
C GLY A 97 -16.15 6.79 14.31
N SER A 98 -16.48 7.98 13.79
CA SER A 98 -15.50 8.93 13.26
C SER A 98 -15.87 10.35 13.65
N LYS A 99 -14.89 11.12 14.12
CA LYS A 99 -15.05 12.55 14.43
C LYS A 99 -15.35 13.43 13.21
N TYR A 100 -15.20 12.88 12.00
CA TYR A 100 -15.46 13.56 10.74
C TYR A 100 -16.82 13.19 10.14
N LEU A 101 -17.50 12.20 10.70
CA LEU A 101 -18.82 11.76 10.26
C LEU A 101 -19.86 12.09 11.33
N PHE A 102 -21.10 12.23 10.89
CA PHE A 102 -22.26 12.31 11.78
C PHE A 102 -23.34 11.38 11.27
N CYS A 103 -24.25 10.99 12.17
CA CYS A 103 -25.42 10.23 11.78
C CYS A 103 -26.47 11.18 11.20
N ASP A 104 -26.70 11.07 9.90
CA ASP A 104 -27.79 11.76 9.23
C ASP A 104 -29.09 10.96 9.42
N LEU A 105 -30.02 11.58 10.15
CA LEU A 105 -31.34 11.04 10.48
C LEU A 105 -32.45 11.72 9.67
N SER A 106 -32.12 12.62 8.74
CA SER A 106 -33.10 13.42 8.02
C SER A 106 -33.89 12.63 6.96
N GLY A 107 -33.35 11.50 6.49
CA GLY A 107 -34.01 10.59 5.56
C GLY A 107 -34.68 9.39 6.23
N GLU A 108 -35.40 8.59 5.43
CA GLU A 108 -36.06 7.36 5.90
C GLU A 108 -35.08 6.31 6.44
N ASN A 109 -33.85 6.29 5.91
CA ASN A 109 -32.79 5.37 6.31
C ASN A 109 -31.61 6.16 6.90
N PRO A 110 -31.35 6.02 8.22
CA PRO A 110 -30.17 6.59 8.86
C PRO A 110 -28.86 6.17 8.18
N HIS A 111 -27.98 7.12 7.92
CA HIS A 111 -26.68 6.83 7.31
C HIS A 111 -25.60 7.80 7.81
N CYS A 112 -24.34 7.38 7.67
CA CYS A 112 -23.22 8.21 8.05
C CYS A 112 -22.88 9.20 6.92
N ALA A 113 -22.90 10.50 7.24
CA ALA A 113 -22.56 11.57 6.34
C ALA A 113 -21.34 12.36 6.86
N SER A 114 -20.61 13.02 5.95
CA SER A 114 -19.49 13.87 6.33
C SER A 114 -19.97 15.13 7.06
N LYS A 115 -19.33 15.44 8.20
CA LYS A 115 -19.59 16.70 8.92
C LYS A 115 -19.26 17.91 8.06
N ILE A 116 -20.04 18.96 8.28
CA ILE A 116 -19.96 20.23 7.58
C ILE A 116 -18.88 21.10 8.22
N VAL A 117 -18.01 21.67 7.37
CA VAL A 117 -16.97 22.60 7.80
C VAL A 117 -17.56 23.91 8.33
N LEU A 118 -16.77 24.64 9.13
CA LEU A 118 -17.17 25.97 9.61
C LEU A 118 -17.52 26.90 8.43
N GLY A 119 -18.58 27.69 8.58
CA GLY A 119 -19.15 28.52 7.51
C GLY A 119 -20.07 27.77 6.53
N GLY A 120 -20.12 26.44 6.59
CA GLY A 120 -21.02 25.65 5.76
C GLY A 120 -22.47 25.69 6.23
N ASN A 121 -23.40 25.50 5.27
CA ASN A 121 -24.84 25.43 5.53
C ASN A 121 -25.19 24.12 6.25
N CYS A 122 -25.79 24.23 7.43
CA CYS A 122 -26.20 23.13 8.29
C CYS A 122 -27.72 23.03 8.46
N SER A 123 -28.50 23.70 7.61
CA SER A 123 -29.96 23.49 7.50
C SER A 123 -30.31 22.11 6.94
N GLY A 124 -31.57 21.70 7.06
CA GLY A 124 -32.10 20.47 6.46
C GLY A 124 -32.23 19.28 7.42
N TYR A 125 -31.47 19.26 8.52
CA TYR A 125 -31.54 18.18 9.51
C TYR A 125 -32.30 18.59 10.77
N ARG A 126 -33.18 17.71 11.26
CA ARG A 126 -34.24 18.05 12.23
C ARG A 126 -34.04 17.40 13.60
N TYR A 127 -33.16 16.42 13.74
CA TYR A 127 -33.03 15.61 14.94
C TYR A 127 -31.85 16.01 15.83
N ASN A 128 -31.44 17.28 15.79
CA ASN A 128 -30.32 17.83 16.56
C ASN A 128 -29.01 17.05 16.37
N GLU A 129 -28.77 16.60 15.13
CA GLU A 129 -27.59 15.84 14.73
C GLU A 129 -26.32 16.68 14.88
N ASP A 130 -25.24 16.06 15.37
CA ASP A 130 -23.91 16.65 15.51
C ASP A 130 -23.22 16.82 14.14
N ARG A 131 -23.76 17.73 13.33
CA ARG A 131 -23.45 17.88 11.91
C ARG A 131 -22.24 18.77 11.58
N CYS A 132 -21.74 19.54 12.54
CA CYS A 132 -20.65 20.49 12.31
C CYS A 132 -19.30 19.92 12.79
N TYR A 133 -18.25 20.11 12.00
CA TYR A 133 -16.89 19.74 12.40
C TYR A 133 -16.24 20.88 13.19
N GLY A 134 -15.98 20.66 14.49
CA GLY A 134 -15.33 21.63 15.37
C GLY A 134 -16.19 22.86 15.70
N GLY A 135 -17.51 22.72 15.69
CA GLY A 135 -18.48 23.80 15.93
C GLY A 135 -19.88 23.29 16.17
N VAL A 136 -20.85 24.20 16.22
CA VAL A 136 -22.29 23.89 16.34
C VAL A 136 -23.07 24.62 15.26
N CYS A 137 -24.22 24.09 14.89
CA CYS A 137 -25.11 24.73 13.93
C CYS A 137 -25.85 25.89 14.63
N ARG A 138 -25.61 27.14 14.22
CA ARG A 138 -26.38 28.32 14.65
C ARG A 138 -26.82 29.11 13.44
N ASN A 139 -28.10 29.50 13.42
CA ASN A 139 -28.69 30.24 12.29
C ASN A 139 -28.41 29.55 10.94
N ASN A 140 -28.55 28.22 10.89
CA ASN A 140 -28.28 27.39 9.72
C ASN A 140 -26.83 27.39 9.20
N ILE A 141 -25.86 27.90 9.97
CA ILE A 141 -24.43 27.90 9.62
C ILE A 141 -23.61 27.23 10.72
N CYS A 142 -22.62 26.42 10.33
CA CYS A 142 -21.67 25.87 11.28
C CYS A 142 -20.73 26.95 11.82
N VAL A 143 -20.82 27.25 13.10
CA VAL A 143 -20.00 28.27 13.77
C VAL A 143 -19.17 27.66 14.88
N ARG A 144 -17.99 28.25 15.14
CA ARG A 144 -17.09 27.79 16.21
C ARG A 144 -17.71 28.16 17.56
N VAL A 145 -17.70 27.22 18.51
CA VAL A 145 -18.10 27.51 19.90
C VAL A 145 -16.85 27.92 20.68
N THR A 146 -16.87 29.11 21.26
CA THR A 146 -15.76 29.69 22.05
C THR A 146 -15.59 29.06 23.43
N THR A 147 -16.53 28.23 23.86
CA THR A 147 -16.51 27.52 25.15
C THR A 147 -16.56 26.02 24.93
N ILE A 148 -15.40 25.39 24.85
CA ILE A 148 -15.24 24.00 25.23
C ILE A 148 -13.95 23.92 26.05
N THR A 149 -14.11 23.61 27.34
CA THR A 149 -13.08 22.97 28.17
C THR A 149 -12.73 21.66 27.47
N THR A 150 -11.89 21.78 26.46
CA THR A 150 -11.40 20.63 25.70
C THR A 150 -10.28 20.10 26.56
N THR A 151 -10.50 18.98 27.23
CA THR A 151 -9.41 18.05 27.50
C THR A 151 -8.90 17.59 26.15
N THR A 152 -8.12 18.45 25.52
CA THR A 152 -7.26 18.13 24.40
C THR A 152 -6.42 16.98 24.92
N PRO A 153 -6.51 15.75 24.38
CA PRO A 153 -5.46 14.79 24.64
C PRO A 153 -4.18 15.49 24.21
N THR A 154 -3.28 15.69 25.17
CA THR A 154 -2.04 16.41 24.98
C THR A 154 -1.43 15.90 23.68
N MET A 155 -1.43 16.73 22.63
CA MET A 155 -0.56 16.47 21.49
C MET A 155 0.83 16.58 22.10
N ILE A 156 1.41 15.44 22.42
CA ILE A 156 2.84 15.30 22.50
C ILE A 156 3.29 15.74 21.11
N THR A 157 3.78 16.97 20.98
CA THR A 157 4.66 17.33 19.90
C THR A 157 5.84 16.40 20.05
N ARG A 158 5.76 15.25 19.39
CA ARG A 158 6.89 14.36 19.23
C ARG A 158 7.99 15.27 18.66
N PRO A 159 9.22 15.23 19.21
CA PRO A 159 10.35 15.87 18.56
C PRO A 159 10.31 15.52 17.06
N PRO A 160 10.77 16.42 16.18
CA PRO A 160 10.77 16.19 14.74
C PRO A 160 11.19 14.74 14.49
N PRO A 161 10.40 13.95 13.73
CA PRO A 161 10.63 12.53 13.61
C PRO A 161 12.11 12.34 13.28
N ALA A 162 12.81 11.59 14.14
CA ALA A 162 14.16 11.16 13.85
C ALA A 162 14.14 10.64 12.42
N VAL A 163 14.99 11.20 11.55
CA VAL A 163 15.01 10.98 10.10
C VAL A 163 14.66 9.53 9.82
N GLU A 164 13.40 9.28 9.44
CA GLU A 164 12.89 7.92 9.30
C GLU A 164 13.48 7.40 8.00
N GLU A 165 14.25 6.32 8.10
CA GLU A 165 14.84 5.69 6.93
C GLU A 165 13.70 5.20 6.04
N THR A 166 13.72 5.59 4.77
CA THR A 166 12.71 5.18 3.78
C THR A 166 13.34 4.42 2.63
N CYS A 167 14.67 4.36 2.55
CA CYS A 167 15.36 3.65 1.50
C CYS A 167 15.61 2.21 1.94
N PHE A 168 14.77 1.29 1.47
CA PHE A 168 14.92 -0.15 1.69
C PHE A 168 14.73 -0.91 0.38
N ASN A 169 15.22 -2.14 0.38
CA ASN A 169 14.78 -3.16 -0.57
C ASN A 169 13.60 -3.91 0.05
N GLU A 170 12.69 -4.37 -0.79
CA GLU A 170 11.50 -5.12 -0.41
C GLU A 170 11.72 -6.65 -0.49
N GLN A 171 12.80 -7.10 -1.15
CA GLN A 171 13.10 -8.50 -1.41
C GLN A 171 14.54 -8.86 -1.03
N GLN A 172 14.74 -10.07 -0.48
CA GLN A 172 16.03 -10.59 -0.02
C GLN A 172 17.13 -10.62 -1.11
N CYS A 173 16.74 -10.77 -2.38
CA CYS A 173 17.66 -11.04 -3.48
C CYS A 173 18.06 -9.81 -4.30
N CYS A 174 17.67 -8.62 -3.86
CA CYS A 174 17.91 -7.38 -4.59
C CYS A 174 19.37 -7.08 -4.89
N ALA A 175 20.29 -7.36 -3.95
CA ALA A 175 21.72 -7.20 -4.18
C ALA A 175 22.23 -8.14 -5.28
N SER A 176 21.81 -9.41 -5.25
CA SER A 176 22.19 -10.42 -6.24
C SER A 176 21.60 -10.14 -7.62
N TYR A 177 20.41 -9.56 -7.70
CA TYR A 177 19.80 -9.14 -8.96
C TYR A 177 20.48 -7.89 -9.52
N ALA A 178 20.76 -6.89 -8.69
CA ALA A 178 21.50 -5.70 -9.10
C ALA A 178 22.89 -6.04 -9.65
N ALA A 179 23.60 -6.99 -9.02
CA ALA A 179 24.89 -7.49 -9.51
C ALA A 179 24.83 -8.17 -10.89
N ARG A 180 23.65 -8.62 -11.33
CA ARG A 180 23.40 -9.24 -12.65
C ARG A 180 22.82 -8.26 -13.68
N ASP A 181 22.95 -6.96 -13.43
CA ASP A 181 22.44 -5.89 -14.30
C ASP A 181 20.90 -5.86 -14.40
N GLU A 182 20.17 -6.47 -13.45
CA GLU A 182 18.70 -6.46 -13.48
C GLU A 182 18.11 -5.07 -13.31
N CYS A 183 18.82 -4.14 -12.66
CA CYS A 183 18.37 -2.75 -12.56
C CYS A 183 18.16 -2.11 -13.95
N ARG A 184 18.94 -2.56 -14.96
CA ARG A 184 18.81 -2.11 -16.35
C ARG A 184 17.93 -3.03 -17.19
N ARG A 185 18.05 -4.35 -16.98
CA ARG A 185 17.35 -5.38 -17.77
C ARG A 185 15.88 -5.55 -17.38
N ASN A 186 15.55 -5.33 -16.11
CA ASN A 186 14.21 -5.44 -15.54
C ASN A 186 13.90 -4.25 -14.60
N PRO A 187 13.88 -3.02 -15.16
CA PRO A 187 13.74 -1.79 -14.37
C PRO A 187 12.40 -1.73 -13.64
N SER A 188 11.31 -2.27 -14.19
CA SER A 188 9.99 -2.23 -13.53
C SER A 188 9.99 -3.00 -12.20
N TYR A 189 10.52 -4.24 -12.20
CA TYR A 189 10.62 -5.03 -10.98
C TYR A 189 11.63 -4.42 -10.01
N MET A 190 12.80 -4.05 -10.52
CA MET A 190 13.90 -3.58 -9.69
C MET A 190 13.64 -2.19 -9.08
N ASN A 191 12.92 -1.30 -9.77
CA ASN A 191 12.56 0.00 -9.23
C ASN A 191 11.51 -0.09 -8.12
N LEU A 192 10.62 -1.08 -8.19
CA LEU A 192 9.59 -1.30 -7.19
C LEU A 192 10.15 -2.01 -5.95
N TRP A 193 10.89 -3.10 -6.15
CA TRP A 193 11.30 -4.01 -5.08
C TRP A 193 12.74 -3.80 -4.61
N CYS A 194 13.63 -3.19 -5.40
CA CYS A 194 15.07 -3.17 -5.17
C CYS A 194 15.68 -1.76 -5.21
N ARG A 195 14.92 -0.79 -4.69
CA ARG A 195 15.21 0.65 -4.75
C ARG A 195 16.63 0.99 -4.28
N ALA A 196 17.04 0.43 -3.13
CA ALA A 196 18.33 0.69 -2.53
C ALA A 196 19.47 0.03 -3.32
N SER A 197 19.28 -1.22 -3.75
CA SER A 197 20.28 -1.95 -4.57
C SER A 197 20.49 -1.37 -5.95
N CYS A 198 19.48 -0.73 -6.54
CA CYS A 198 19.60 -0.04 -7.83
C CYS A 198 20.01 1.43 -7.70
N GLY A 199 20.28 1.93 -6.48
CA GLY A 199 20.71 3.30 -6.27
C GLY A 199 19.64 4.37 -6.54
N LEU A 200 18.36 3.99 -6.60
CA LEU A 200 17.24 4.93 -6.74
C LEU A 200 17.01 5.74 -5.46
N CYS A 201 17.48 5.20 -4.34
CA CYS A 201 17.60 5.91 -3.08
C CYS A 201 18.92 5.49 -2.41
N ARG A 202 19.37 6.29 -1.45
CA ARG A 202 20.59 6.01 -0.68
C ARG A 202 20.25 5.92 0.80
N PRO A 203 20.43 4.75 1.46
CA PRO A 203 20.26 4.64 2.89
C PRO A 203 21.23 5.55 3.64
N THR A 204 20.75 6.14 4.72
CA THR A 204 21.52 7.04 5.60
C THR A 204 21.77 6.45 6.98
N THR A 205 20.96 5.46 7.38
CA THR A 205 20.97 4.87 8.72
C THR A 205 21.61 3.48 8.78
N TYR A 206 21.82 2.83 7.63
CA TYR A 206 22.42 1.50 7.56
C TYR A 206 23.32 1.34 6.33
N ASN A 207 24.20 0.34 6.35
CA ASN A 207 25.03 -0.04 5.21
C ASN A 207 24.41 -1.21 4.46
N LEU A 208 24.14 -1.03 3.16
CA LEU A 208 23.52 -2.04 2.30
C LEU A 208 24.37 -3.33 2.18
N ASN A 209 25.68 -3.22 2.34
CA ASN A 209 26.62 -4.34 2.24
C ASN A 209 26.76 -5.14 3.55
N THR A 210 26.14 -4.69 4.65
CA THR A 210 26.17 -5.44 5.91
C THR A 210 25.28 -6.67 5.81
N GLU A 211 25.91 -7.85 5.93
CA GLU A 211 25.25 -9.12 5.70
C GLU A 211 24.24 -9.48 6.81
N CYS A 212 24.59 -9.26 8.07
CA CYS A 212 23.78 -9.63 9.24
C CYS A 212 23.55 -8.40 10.11
N SER A 213 22.44 -7.70 9.91
CA SER A 213 22.03 -6.57 10.74
C SER A 213 20.52 -6.38 10.73
N ASN A 214 20.02 -5.64 11.72
CA ASN A 214 18.71 -5.03 11.67
C ASN A 214 18.84 -3.64 11.05
N ARG A 215 18.20 -3.44 9.90
CA ARG A 215 18.20 -2.17 9.16
C ARG A 215 17.06 -1.25 9.58
N HIS A 216 16.06 -1.80 10.25
CA HIS A 216 14.91 -1.05 10.76
C HIS A 216 14.85 -1.13 12.30
N SER A 217 14.47 -0.02 12.95
CA SER A 217 14.35 0.08 14.41
C SER A 217 13.36 -0.93 15.01
N ASN A 218 12.28 -1.21 14.29
CA ASN A 218 11.23 -2.16 14.70
C ASN A 218 11.54 -3.65 14.46
N CYS A 219 12.71 -4.02 13.92
CA CYS A 219 12.99 -5.43 13.57
C CYS A 219 12.79 -6.41 14.73
N ILE A 220 13.17 -6.04 15.96
CA ILE A 220 12.98 -6.88 17.15
C ILE A 220 11.48 -7.05 17.45
N SER A 221 10.70 -5.96 17.38
CA SER A 221 9.26 -5.99 17.64
C SER A 221 8.53 -6.86 16.61
N TRP A 222 8.83 -6.68 15.32
CA TRP A 222 8.26 -7.47 14.24
C TRP A 222 8.64 -8.95 14.32
N SER A 223 9.89 -9.25 14.68
CA SER A 223 10.31 -10.63 14.93
C SER A 223 9.47 -11.30 16.02
N ASN A 224 9.26 -10.61 17.15
CA ASN A 224 8.42 -11.10 18.24
C ASN A 224 6.94 -11.25 17.86
N GLN A 225 6.48 -10.53 16.84
CA GLN A 225 5.12 -10.64 16.29
C GLN A 225 4.99 -11.74 15.22
N GLY A 226 6.08 -12.47 14.93
CA GLY A 226 6.07 -13.57 13.96
C GLY A 226 6.27 -13.15 12.50
N GLU A 227 6.70 -11.91 12.25
CA GLU A 227 6.88 -11.39 10.88
C GLU A 227 7.97 -12.14 10.12
N CYS A 228 8.94 -12.75 10.80
CA CYS A 228 9.97 -13.59 10.14
C CYS A 228 9.37 -14.75 9.32
N THR A 229 8.18 -15.21 9.70
CA THR A 229 7.44 -16.27 9.01
C THR A 229 6.35 -15.69 8.11
N ARG A 230 5.65 -14.63 8.55
CA ARG A 230 4.54 -14.02 7.80
C ARG A 230 5.00 -13.15 6.64
N ASN A 231 6.14 -12.48 6.79
CA ASN A 231 6.76 -11.60 5.80
C ASN A 231 8.25 -11.92 5.63
N PRO A 232 8.58 -13.14 5.17
CA PRO A 232 9.95 -13.64 5.15
C PRO A 232 10.84 -12.84 4.19
N SER A 233 10.31 -12.35 3.06
CA SER A 233 11.08 -11.56 2.09
C SER A 233 11.60 -10.25 2.68
N TRP A 234 10.72 -9.45 3.28
CA TRP A 234 11.09 -8.19 3.92
C TRP A 234 12.01 -8.43 5.11
N MET A 235 11.65 -9.38 5.96
CA MET A 235 12.36 -9.62 7.21
C MET A 235 13.75 -10.23 6.98
N ARG A 236 13.92 -11.08 5.96
CA ARG A 236 15.25 -11.60 5.55
C ARG A 236 16.09 -10.59 4.77
N GLU A 237 15.50 -9.50 4.29
CA GLU A 237 16.26 -8.41 3.69
C GLU A 237 16.67 -7.36 4.72
N ASN A 238 15.75 -6.98 5.62
CA ASN A 238 15.90 -5.83 6.49
C ASN A 238 16.07 -6.16 7.97
N CYS A 239 15.77 -7.39 8.40
CA CYS A 239 15.75 -7.79 9.82
C CYS A 239 16.42 -9.15 10.07
N ARG A 240 17.47 -9.48 9.32
CA ARG A 240 18.14 -10.81 9.36
C ARG A 240 18.60 -11.19 10.75
N GLN A 241 19.14 -10.24 11.51
CA GLN A 241 19.62 -10.50 12.85
C GLN A 241 18.46 -10.84 13.80
N ALA A 242 17.37 -10.06 13.78
CA ALA A 242 16.19 -10.33 14.60
C ALA A 242 15.55 -11.68 14.27
N CYS A 243 15.54 -12.07 12.99
CA CYS A 243 14.98 -13.34 12.53
C CYS A 243 15.94 -14.54 12.59
N ASN A 244 17.14 -14.38 13.16
CA ASN A 244 18.19 -15.41 13.15
C ASN A 244 18.48 -15.97 11.74
N ALA A 245 18.34 -15.13 10.71
CA ALA A 245 18.42 -15.49 9.29
C ALA A 245 19.76 -15.07 8.65
N CYS A 246 20.82 -14.96 9.45
CA CYS A 246 22.14 -14.54 8.97
C CYS A 246 22.90 -15.63 8.22
N VAL A 247 22.47 -16.89 8.37
CA VAL A 247 23.00 -18.05 7.66
C VAL A 247 21.83 -18.79 7.00
N PRO A 248 21.92 -19.16 5.71
CA PRO A 248 23.00 -18.85 4.77
C PRO A 248 23.04 -17.36 4.37
N THR A 249 24.16 -16.91 3.80
CA THR A 249 24.31 -15.53 3.30
C THR A 249 23.27 -15.21 2.23
N ARG A 250 22.98 -13.93 1.97
CA ARG A 250 22.06 -13.51 0.89
C ARG A 250 22.48 -14.08 -0.46
N MET A 251 23.78 -14.07 -0.76
CA MET A 251 24.31 -14.61 -2.00
C MET A 251 24.05 -16.12 -2.12
N GLN A 252 24.27 -16.88 -1.05
CA GLN A 252 23.98 -18.32 -1.02
C GLN A 252 22.48 -18.62 -1.13
N ALA A 253 21.64 -17.84 -0.43
CA ALA A 253 20.18 -18.02 -0.46
C ALA A 253 19.55 -17.64 -1.81
N CYS A 254 20.13 -16.64 -2.50
CA CYS A 254 19.62 -16.08 -3.75
C CYS A 254 20.40 -16.54 -4.99
N GLY A 255 21.35 -17.46 -4.80
CA GLY A 255 22.23 -18.00 -5.83
C GLY A 255 21.86 -19.44 -6.12
N SER A 256 21.00 -19.67 -7.11
CA SER A 256 21.02 -20.94 -7.83
C SER A 256 22.21 -20.92 -8.80
N ALA A 257 23.29 -21.62 -8.44
CA ALA A 257 24.38 -22.08 -9.31
C ALA A 257 25.27 -21.03 -10.03
N CYS A 258 26.08 -20.26 -9.30
CA CYS A 258 27.30 -19.69 -9.89
C CYS A 258 28.39 -19.42 -8.84
N GLU A 259 28.87 -20.47 -8.16
CA GLU A 259 30.13 -20.44 -7.39
C GLU A 259 30.62 -21.88 -7.12
N LEU A 260 31.05 -22.56 -8.19
CA LEU A 260 32.05 -23.64 -8.14
C LEU A 260 33.11 -23.40 -9.22
N ILE A 261 33.58 -22.16 -9.35
CA ILE A 261 34.86 -21.90 -10.02
C ILE A 261 35.78 -21.27 -8.98
N ASN A 262 36.61 -22.16 -8.42
CA ASN A 262 37.68 -21.98 -7.44
C ASN A 262 38.43 -20.64 -7.49
N PRO A 263 38.94 -20.22 -6.33
CA PRO A 263 40.32 -19.76 -6.22
C PRO A 263 41.07 -20.64 -5.21
N ILE A 264 41.63 -21.75 -5.68
CA ILE A 264 42.82 -22.34 -5.05
C ILE A 264 43.87 -22.44 -6.15
N ILE A 265 44.63 -21.37 -6.30
CA ILE A 265 45.96 -21.44 -6.90
C ILE A 265 46.93 -21.79 -5.76
N ASN A 266 47.77 -22.80 -6.03
CA ASN A 266 48.93 -23.29 -5.29
C ASN A 266 48.68 -24.33 -4.17
N ASN A 267 48.72 -25.61 -4.58
CA ASN A 267 49.86 -26.42 -4.17
C ASN A 267 50.09 -27.60 -5.14
N SER A 268 51.35 -27.69 -5.58
CA SER A 268 51.98 -28.80 -6.28
C SER A 268 51.59 -30.19 -5.76
N LEU A 269 51.38 -31.16 -6.67
CA LEU A 269 52.01 -32.50 -6.66
C LEU A 269 51.47 -33.42 -7.79
N LYS A 270 52.39 -33.75 -8.70
CA LYS A 270 52.56 -35.01 -9.45
C LYS A 270 51.41 -35.55 -10.31
N LEU A 271 51.61 -35.37 -11.62
CA LEU A 271 51.24 -36.32 -12.67
C LEU A 271 51.52 -37.77 -12.25
N ARG A 272 50.52 -38.63 -12.32
CA ARG A 272 50.70 -40.04 -12.65
C ARG A 272 49.73 -40.41 -13.76
N ASN A 273 50.32 -40.66 -14.93
CA ASN A 273 49.75 -41.48 -15.98
C ASN A 273 49.41 -42.85 -15.39
N PHE A 274 48.28 -43.42 -15.79
CA PHE A 274 48.18 -44.86 -16.01
C PHE A 274 47.39 -45.08 -17.29
N GLU A 275 47.93 -46.03 -18.04
CA GLU A 275 47.55 -46.56 -19.35
C GLU A 275 46.11 -47.10 -19.39
#